data_AF-A0A2P5LNK9-F1
#
_entry.id   AF-A0A2P5LNK9-F1
#
_cell.length_a   1.000
_cell.length_b   1.000
_cell.length_c   1.000
_cell.angle_alpha   90.00
_cell.angle_beta   90.00
_cell.angle_gamma   90.00
#
_symmetry.space_group_name_H-M   'P 1'
#
loop_
_entity.id
_entity.type
_entity.pdbx_description
1 polymer ?
#
loop_
_entity_poly.entity_id
_entity_poly.type
_entity_poly.pdbx_seq_one_letter_code
_entity_poly.pdbx_strand_id
1 'polypeptide(L)'
;EYAWQLRHARDPDANLRSSDLAAEIDSKLGLDSKDVHDANLLAIDDLTMMRPADASQKKFSAADLDAQARDFAGHEALFAFLKAARAYYVDGDHATALKLLGDPTPGPLSPPYLGFSREVLRGQALMASGQYAAAIDHWRRLLPRATQPWQKEAVELGLALSWERSGEVNKVFLKDTQLSSPRIRAMLLRYVAGPILLRMAVADPDSAEERKLARFVLLLKEATHGQYAGFLRDYSAEGLAKDDADTARPGQYPNYQSSVLLWSGGADKGYVCPDLKSVVGELAANPQDPHAMLCFGDFIRMNGLDGFEASRPAPDELGGGKSIFPGEPYARGEVYKKLIGSSATPARDRAYALYRAINCYAPANNNTCGGKDVEKAQRKAWYDQLKAQYGATTWAKSLRFYW
;
A
#
# COMPACT_ATOMS: atom_id res chain seq x y z
N GLU A 1 5.88 33.83 23.47
CA GLU A 1 7.02 32.96 23.84
C GLU A 1 7.53 32.13 22.66
N TYR A 2 6.69 31.31 22.01
CA TYR A 2 7.10 30.49 20.84
C TYR A 2 7.78 31.29 19.72
N ALA A 3 7.27 32.47 19.34
CA ALA A 3 7.90 33.33 18.33
C ALA A 3 9.30 33.81 18.74
N TRP A 4 9.53 34.04 20.04
CA TRP A 4 10.85 34.38 20.55
C TRP A 4 11.77 33.16 20.50
N GLN A 5 11.32 32.00 20.96
CA GLN A 5 12.11 30.77 20.94
C GLN A 5 12.48 30.32 19.52
N LEU A 6 11.59 30.48 18.53
CA LEU A 6 11.89 30.21 17.12
C LEU A 6 13.03 31.09 16.58
N ARG A 7 13.03 32.38 16.93
CA ARG A 7 14.06 33.33 16.51
C ARG A 7 15.40 33.13 17.25
N HIS A 8 15.37 32.46 18.40
CA HIS A 8 16.52 32.22 19.27
C HIS A 8 16.81 30.73 19.45
N ALA A 9 16.42 29.86 18.50
CA ALA A 9 16.52 28.40 18.64
C ALA A 9 17.96 27.84 18.76
N ARG A 10 18.97 28.71 18.66
CA ARG A 10 20.40 28.40 18.84
C ARG A 10 21.02 29.14 20.03
N ASP A 11 20.21 29.91 20.78
CA ASP A 11 20.62 30.66 21.95
C ASP A 11 20.75 29.70 23.15
N PRO A 12 21.85 29.74 23.93
CA PRO A 12 21.97 28.98 25.17
C PRO A 12 20.85 29.21 26.18
N ASP A 13 20.21 30.39 26.14
CA ASP A 13 19.10 30.78 27.02
C ASP A 13 17.72 30.32 26.48
N ALA A 14 17.67 29.60 25.35
CA ALA A 14 16.45 29.00 24.86
C ALA A 14 16.06 27.79 25.72
N ASN A 15 14.89 27.86 26.37
CA ASN A 15 14.41 26.84 27.31
C ASN A 15 14.04 25.49 26.67
N LEU A 16 13.91 25.41 25.35
CA LEU A 16 13.55 24.18 24.62
C LEU A 16 14.55 23.89 23.51
N ARG A 17 14.91 22.61 23.37
CA ARG A 17 15.61 22.13 22.17
C ARG A 17 14.67 22.26 20.96
N SER A 18 15.24 22.52 19.79
CA SER A 18 14.48 22.72 18.54
C SER A 18 13.50 21.59 18.19
N SER A 19 13.82 20.33 18.51
CA SER A 19 12.92 19.18 18.33
C SER A 19 11.72 19.21 19.28
N ASP A 20 11.95 19.62 20.52
CA ASP A 20 10.94 19.65 21.58
C ASP A 20 9.99 20.84 21.35
N LEU A 21 10.54 21.98 20.92
CA LEU A 21 9.78 23.15 20.46
C LEU A 21 8.89 22.82 19.25
N ALA A 22 9.40 22.08 18.26
CA ALA A 22 8.61 21.68 17.09
C ALA A 22 7.45 20.75 17.47
N ALA A 23 7.69 19.77 18.36
CA ALA A 23 6.65 18.87 18.86
C ALA A 23 5.62 19.60 19.73
N GLU A 24 6.06 20.57 20.53
CA GLU A 24 5.16 21.39 21.33
C GLU A 24 4.30 22.31 20.46
N ILE A 25 4.87 22.90 19.41
CA ILE A 25 4.11 23.66 18.42
C ILE A 25 3.07 22.76 17.73
N ASP A 26 3.46 21.59 17.22
CA ASP A 26 2.50 20.71 16.53
C ASP A 26 1.38 20.19 17.46
N SER A 27 1.69 19.93 18.74
CA SER A 27 0.74 19.33 19.69
C SER A 27 -0.13 20.32 20.46
N LYS A 28 0.39 21.50 20.78
CA LYS A 28 -0.29 22.46 21.69
C LYS A 28 -0.71 23.75 21.01
N LEU A 29 -0.18 24.02 19.81
CA LEU A 29 -0.46 25.27 19.13
C LEU A 29 -1.78 25.15 18.35
N GLY A 30 -2.90 25.28 19.07
CA GLY A 30 -4.17 25.67 18.46
C GLY A 30 -4.17 27.18 18.28
N LEU A 31 -3.53 27.67 17.21
CA LEU A 31 -3.50 29.11 16.95
C LEU A 31 -4.90 29.59 16.59
N ASP A 32 -5.45 30.51 17.39
CA ASP A 32 -6.40 31.48 16.84
C ASP A 32 -5.54 32.54 16.14
N SER A 33 -5.55 32.56 14.80
CA SER A 33 -4.70 33.41 13.97
C SER A 33 -4.80 34.90 14.29
N LYS A 34 -5.83 35.32 15.02
CA LYS A 34 -6.10 36.73 15.36
C LYS A 34 -5.04 37.39 16.25
N ASP A 35 -4.31 36.63 17.05
CA ASP A 35 -3.33 37.18 18.02
C ASP A 35 -1.86 36.87 17.67
N VAL A 36 -1.61 36.28 16.50
CA VAL A 36 -0.28 35.79 16.09
C VAL A 36 0.18 36.57 14.87
N HIS A 37 1.25 37.36 15.01
CA HIS A 37 1.79 38.18 13.93
C HIS A 37 3.18 37.74 13.44
N ASP A 38 3.69 36.60 13.94
CA ASP A 38 4.96 36.04 13.44
C ASP A 38 4.71 35.24 12.16
N ALA A 39 5.40 35.61 11.08
CA ALA A 39 5.22 35.00 9.75
C ALA A 39 5.39 33.47 9.72
N ASN A 40 6.28 32.90 10.55
CA ASN A 40 6.49 31.44 10.56
C ASN A 40 5.37 30.73 11.31
N LEU A 41 4.89 31.30 12.42
CA LEU A 41 3.76 30.73 13.17
C LEU A 41 2.46 30.84 12.38
N LEU A 42 2.21 31.97 11.72
CA LEU A 42 1.08 32.14 10.80
C LEU A 42 1.13 31.12 9.64
N ALA A 43 2.30 30.92 9.03
CA ALA A 43 2.44 29.92 7.96
C ALA A 43 2.14 28.49 8.43
N ILE A 44 2.49 28.13 9.67
CA ILE A 44 2.15 26.81 10.25
C ILE A 44 0.64 26.67 10.41
N ASP A 45 -0.04 27.71 10.91
CA ASP A 45 -1.50 27.73 11.07
C ASP A 45 -2.20 27.60 9.73
N ASP A 46 -1.82 28.45 8.77
CA ASP A 46 -2.36 28.46 7.41
C ASP A 46 -2.21 27.08 6.74
N LEU A 47 -1.02 26.47 6.79
CA LEU A 47 -0.79 25.14 6.24
C LEU A 47 -1.60 24.05 6.95
N THR A 48 -1.87 24.21 8.24
CA THR A 48 -2.73 23.30 9.01
C THR A 48 -4.19 23.44 8.58
N MET A 49 -4.68 24.67 8.37
CA MET A 49 -6.02 24.93 7.84
C MET A 49 -6.21 24.45 6.40
N MET A 50 -5.13 24.30 5.63
CA MET A 50 -5.15 23.75 4.27
C MET A 50 -5.21 22.21 4.21
N ARG A 51 -5.04 21.50 5.34
CA ARG A 51 -5.14 20.03 5.37
C ARG A 51 -6.56 19.60 4.99
N PRO A 52 -6.74 18.41 4.38
CA PRO A 52 -8.07 17.89 4.07
C PRO A 52 -8.90 17.81 5.35
N ALA A 53 -9.97 18.61 5.40
CA ALA A 53 -10.85 18.68 6.54
C ALA A 53 -11.95 17.61 6.47
N ASP A 54 -12.42 17.17 7.62
CA ASP A 54 -13.78 16.63 7.73
C ASP A 54 -14.78 17.69 7.24
N ALA A 55 -15.91 17.26 6.66
CA ALA A 55 -16.89 18.12 5.98
C ALA A 55 -17.43 19.32 6.81
N SER A 56 -17.13 19.38 8.11
CA SER A 56 -17.53 20.43 9.05
C SER A 56 -16.54 21.59 9.24
N GLN A 57 -15.32 21.54 8.69
CA GLN A 57 -14.31 22.59 8.93
C GLN A 57 -14.41 23.74 7.92
N LYS A 58 -14.25 24.98 8.40
CA LYS A 58 -14.36 26.21 7.61
C LYS A 58 -13.23 26.26 6.57
N LYS A 59 -13.58 26.43 5.28
CA LYS A 59 -12.59 26.54 4.20
C LYS A 59 -11.76 27.82 4.35
N PHE A 60 -10.44 27.69 4.44
CA PHE A 60 -9.49 28.81 4.44
C PHE A 60 -9.57 29.57 3.10
N SER A 61 -10.15 30.77 3.11
CA SER A 61 -10.41 31.51 1.87
C SER A 61 -9.19 32.29 1.37
N ALA A 62 -9.18 32.67 0.09
CA ALA A 62 -8.09 33.49 -0.45
C ALA A 62 -8.04 34.86 0.24
N ALA A 63 -9.21 35.40 0.59
CA ALA A 63 -9.33 36.67 1.30
C ALA A 63 -8.77 36.58 2.73
N ASP A 64 -8.96 35.45 3.42
CA ASP A 64 -8.38 35.22 4.75
C ASP A 64 -6.85 35.23 4.69
N LEU A 65 -6.26 34.55 3.68
CA LEU A 65 -4.81 34.57 3.46
C LEU A 65 -4.30 35.96 3.04
N ASP A 66 -5.00 36.64 2.12
CA ASP A 66 -4.61 37.97 1.64
C ASP A 66 -4.66 39.03 2.74
N ALA A 67 -5.56 38.89 3.73
CA ALA A 67 -5.64 39.79 4.87
C ALA A 67 -4.37 39.77 5.74
N GLN A 68 -3.62 38.66 5.74
CA GLN A 68 -2.38 38.50 6.51
C GLN A 68 -1.14 39.07 5.80
N ALA A 69 -1.27 39.63 4.60
CA ALA A 69 -0.12 40.04 3.77
C ALA A 69 0.89 40.97 4.48
N ARG A 70 0.42 41.80 5.41
CA ARG A 70 1.28 42.72 6.19
C ARG A 70 2.17 41.98 7.19
N ASP A 71 1.69 40.88 7.77
CA ASP A 71 2.42 40.07 8.75
C ASP A 71 3.58 39.30 8.10
N PHE A 72 3.57 39.15 6.77
CA PHE A 72 4.63 38.53 5.99
C PHE A 72 5.64 39.52 5.39
N ALA A 73 5.66 40.78 5.83
CA ALA A 73 6.71 41.73 5.40
C ALA A 73 8.11 41.18 5.73
N GLY A 74 9.01 41.17 4.74
CA GLY A 74 10.33 40.53 4.84
C GLY A 74 10.34 39.00 4.70
N HIS A 75 9.17 38.38 4.49
CA HIS A 75 8.96 36.95 4.27
C HIS A 75 8.10 36.71 3.02
N GLU A 76 8.27 37.53 1.99
CA GLU A 76 7.42 37.55 0.78
C GLU A 76 7.44 36.20 0.04
N ALA A 77 8.59 35.52 0.05
CA ALA A 77 8.74 34.19 -0.57
C ALA A 77 7.89 33.13 0.14
N LEU A 78 7.73 33.24 1.46
CA LEU A 78 6.89 32.34 2.27
C LEU A 78 5.41 32.61 1.97
N PHE A 79 5.01 33.88 1.95
CA PHE A 79 3.65 34.26 1.59
C PHE A 79 3.26 33.83 0.16
N ALA A 80 4.16 34.00 -0.80
CA ALA A 80 3.95 33.53 -2.17
C ALA A 80 3.82 32.00 -2.24
N PHE A 81 4.56 31.25 -1.41
CA PHE A 81 4.41 29.81 -1.29
C PHE A 81 3.04 29.43 -0.71
N LEU A 82 2.56 30.11 0.34
CA LEU A 82 1.24 29.85 0.94
C LEU A 82 0.12 30.07 -0.08
N LYS A 83 0.22 31.09 -0.93
CA LYS A 83 -0.74 31.31 -2.04
C LYS A 83 -0.77 30.14 -3.02
N ALA A 84 0.40 29.64 -3.42
CA ALA A 84 0.49 28.48 -4.30
C ALA A 84 -0.03 27.20 -3.62
N ALA A 85 0.30 27.00 -2.34
CA ALA A 85 -0.16 25.86 -1.55
C ALA A 85 -1.68 25.86 -1.41
N ARG A 86 -2.29 27.02 -1.17
CA ARG A 86 -3.75 27.18 -1.10
C ARG A 86 -4.42 26.82 -2.43
N ALA A 87 -3.89 27.35 -3.54
CA ALA A 87 -4.40 27.02 -4.88
C ALA A 87 -4.38 25.51 -5.14
N TYR A 88 -3.33 24.81 -4.67
CA TYR A 88 -3.22 23.36 -4.81
C TYR A 88 -4.14 22.58 -3.83
N TYR A 89 -4.01 22.79 -2.53
CA TYR A 89 -4.65 21.96 -1.49
C TYR A 89 -6.13 22.31 -1.25
N VAL A 90 -6.50 23.58 -1.38
CA VAL A 90 -7.86 24.05 -1.06
C VAL A 90 -8.72 24.18 -2.31
N ASP A 91 -8.17 24.79 -3.37
CA ASP A 91 -8.95 25.06 -4.59
C ASP A 91 -8.89 23.91 -5.60
N GLY A 92 -7.87 23.05 -5.52
CA GLY A 92 -7.61 22.02 -6.54
C GLY A 92 -7.14 22.60 -7.88
N ASP A 93 -6.72 23.87 -7.92
CA ASP A 93 -6.27 24.56 -9.12
C ASP A 93 -4.75 24.42 -9.28
N HIS A 94 -4.35 23.29 -9.86
CA HIS A 94 -2.94 22.96 -10.09
C HIS A 94 -2.26 23.89 -11.11
N ALA A 95 -3.01 24.42 -12.07
CA ALA A 95 -2.48 25.34 -13.08
C ALA A 95 -2.11 26.70 -12.44
N THR A 96 -2.99 27.23 -11.59
CA THR A 96 -2.71 28.45 -10.82
C THR A 96 -1.56 28.23 -9.84
N ALA A 97 -1.52 27.07 -9.15
CA ALA A 97 -0.40 26.74 -8.27
C ALA A 97 0.94 26.76 -9.03
N LEU A 98 1.03 26.14 -10.21
CA LEU A 98 2.23 26.16 -11.05
C LEU A 98 2.60 27.58 -11.50
N LYS A 99 1.61 28.39 -11.90
CA LYS A 99 1.83 29.79 -12.28
C LYS A 99 2.39 30.62 -11.12
N LEU A 100 1.85 30.46 -9.91
CA LEU A 100 2.30 31.16 -8.70
C LEU A 100 3.72 30.71 -8.26
N LEU A 101 4.07 29.46 -8.51
CA LEU A 101 5.42 28.96 -8.25
C LEU A 101 6.47 29.50 -9.22
N GLY A 102 6.06 30.02 -10.39
CA GLY A 102 6.97 30.52 -11.43
C GLY A 102 7.81 29.39 -12.04
N ASP A 103 8.98 29.71 -12.60
CA ASP A 103 9.90 28.70 -13.11
C ASP A 103 10.70 27.99 -12.00
N PRO A 104 11.21 26.77 -12.21
CA PRO A 104 12.10 26.10 -11.25
C PRO A 104 13.36 26.93 -11.01
N THR A 105 13.74 27.12 -9.75
CA THR A 105 14.92 27.93 -9.43
C THR A 105 16.20 27.11 -9.66
N PRO A 106 17.16 27.56 -10.49
CA PRO A 106 18.44 26.87 -10.67
C PRO A 106 19.33 27.04 -9.42
N GLY A 107 20.24 26.08 -9.20
CA GLY A 107 21.22 26.15 -8.11
C GLY A 107 20.72 25.64 -6.75
N PRO A 108 21.38 25.98 -5.63
CA PRO A 108 20.99 25.52 -4.30
C PRO A 108 19.58 25.95 -3.90
N LEU A 109 18.88 25.12 -3.13
CA LEU A 109 17.59 25.48 -2.54
C LEU A 109 17.82 26.55 -1.46
N SER A 110 17.23 27.73 -1.61
CA SER A 110 17.40 28.85 -0.68
C SER A 110 16.09 29.64 -0.50
N PRO A 111 15.62 29.84 0.74
CA PRO A 111 16.06 29.16 1.96
C PRO A 111 15.87 27.63 1.85
N PRO A 112 16.72 26.78 2.46
CA PRO A 112 16.75 25.34 2.15
C PRO A 112 15.41 24.60 2.26
N TYR A 113 14.64 24.86 3.32
CA TYR A 113 13.34 24.20 3.54
C TYR A 113 12.23 24.81 2.67
N LEU A 114 12.12 26.14 2.61
CA LEU A 114 11.12 26.80 1.78
C LEU A 114 11.33 26.53 0.29
N GLY A 115 12.58 26.60 -0.18
CA GLY A 115 12.96 26.24 -1.54
C GLY A 115 12.60 24.79 -1.86
N PHE A 116 12.88 23.85 -0.95
CA PHE A 116 12.46 22.46 -1.10
C PHE A 116 10.93 22.32 -1.19
N SER A 117 10.18 22.93 -0.27
CA SER A 117 8.72 22.86 -0.26
C SER A 117 8.09 23.42 -1.55
N ARG A 118 8.65 24.48 -2.11
CA ARG A 118 8.23 25.03 -3.42
C ARG A 118 8.41 24.01 -4.54
N GLU A 119 9.56 23.36 -4.60
CA GLU A 119 9.83 22.37 -5.65
C GLU A 119 9.05 21.06 -5.44
N VAL A 120 8.77 20.67 -4.19
CA VAL A 120 7.86 19.55 -3.90
C VAL A 120 6.44 19.86 -4.39
N LEU A 121 5.92 21.04 -4.04
CA LEU A 121 4.59 21.47 -4.48
C LEU A 121 4.50 21.54 -6.02
N ARG A 122 5.56 21.98 -6.69
CA ARG A 122 5.65 21.96 -8.15
C ARG A 122 5.50 20.54 -8.71
N GLY A 123 6.28 19.59 -8.19
CA GLY A 123 6.22 18.20 -8.63
C GLY A 123 4.85 17.57 -8.38
N GLN A 124 4.22 17.86 -7.24
CA GLN A 124 2.85 17.45 -6.93
C GLN A 124 1.82 18.06 -7.90
N ALA A 125 1.93 19.36 -8.20
CA ALA A 125 1.03 20.03 -9.14
C ALA A 125 1.18 19.51 -10.58
N LEU A 126 2.41 19.20 -11.02
CA LEU A 126 2.65 18.53 -12.32
C LEU A 126 1.99 17.16 -12.36
N MET A 127 2.16 16.36 -11.30
CA MET A 127 1.53 15.04 -11.15
C MET A 127 0.00 15.12 -11.19
N ALA A 128 -0.59 15.99 -10.38
CA ALA A 128 -2.04 16.16 -10.30
C ALA A 128 -2.64 16.71 -11.62
N SER A 129 -1.84 17.44 -12.40
CA SER A 129 -2.21 17.89 -13.76
C SER A 129 -2.05 16.80 -14.84
N GLY A 130 -1.66 15.57 -14.48
CA GLY A 130 -1.38 14.48 -15.43
C GLY A 130 -0.11 14.69 -16.26
N GLN A 131 0.74 15.66 -15.92
CA GLN A 131 1.97 15.98 -16.64
C GLN A 131 3.13 15.10 -16.16
N TYR A 132 2.97 13.77 -16.24
CA TYR A 132 3.88 12.80 -15.62
C TYR A 132 5.32 12.90 -16.12
N ALA A 133 5.54 13.09 -17.42
CA ALA A 133 6.89 13.25 -17.97
C ALA A 133 7.61 14.48 -17.39
N ALA A 134 6.90 15.61 -17.29
CA ALA A 134 7.44 16.83 -16.69
C ALA A 134 7.71 16.66 -15.19
N ALA A 135 6.84 15.94 -14.47
CA ALA A 135 7.03 15.60 -13.07
C ALA A 135 8.27 14.72 -12.86
N ILE A 136 8.45 13.67 -13.65
CA ILE A 136 9.63 12.78 -13.60
C ILE A 136 10.90 13.59 -13.78
N ASP A 137 10.96 14.41 -14.84
CA ASP A 137 12.10 15.27 -15.12
C ASP A 137 12.39 16.25 -14.00
N HIS A 138 11.34 16.81 -13.40
CA HIS A 138 11.43 17.71 -12.26
C HIS A 138 12.02 17.02 -11.03
N TRP A 139 11.47 15.87 -10.62
CA TRP A 139 11.96 15.11 -9.47
C TRP A 139 13.40 14.64 -9.65
N ARG A 140 13.77 14.18 -10.85
CA ARG A 140 15.15 13.79 -11.18
C ARG A 140 16.14 14.94 -11.02
N ARG A 141 15.77 16.16 -11.43
CA ARG A 141 16.59 17.37 -11.22
C ARG A 141 16.64 17.80 -9.76
N LEU A 142 15.58 17.57 -8.99
CA LEU A 142 15.51 17.92 -7.57
C LEU A 142 16.32 16.95 -6.69
N LEU A 143 16.36 15.67 -7.04
CA LEU A 143 17.00 14.61 -6.25
C LEU A 143 18.44 14.93 -5.81
N PRO A 144 19.38 15.37 -6.68
CA PRO A 144 20.74 15.71 -6.23
C PRO A 144 20.82 16.98 -5.37
N ARG A 145 19.76 17.78 -5.29
CA ARG A 145 19.67 19.02 -4.49
C ARG A 145 19.02 18.78 -3.12
N ALA A 146 18.40 17.63 -2.91
CA ALA A 146 17.68 17.25 -1.70
C ALA A 146 18.63 16.75 -0.60
N THR A 147 19.37 17.67 0.02
CA THR A 147 20.47 17.36 0.94
C THR A 147 20.09 17.33 2.42
N GLN A 148 18.93 17.86 2.81
CA GLN A 148 18.49 17.83 4.21
C GLN A 148 17.92 16.44 4.57
N PRO A 149 17.91 16.06 5.86
CA PRO A 149 17.29 14.82 6.31
C PRO A 149 15.89 14.63 5.73
N TRP A 150 15.57 13.40 5.33
CA TRP A 150 14.28 12.97 4.76
C TRP A 150 13.89 13.57 3.39
N GLN A 151 14.57 14.62 2.90
CA GLN A 151 14.25 15.23 1.61
C GLN A 151 14.49 14.27 0.45
N LYS A 152 15.61 13.54 0.46
CA LYS A 152 15.93 12.56 -0.59
C LYS A 152 14.80 11.56 -0.77
N GLU A 153 14.33 10.97 0.33
CA GLU A 153 13.30 9.92 0.30
C GLU A 153 11.93 10.48 -0.11
N ALA A 154 11.62 11.74 0.25
CA ALA A 154 10.44 12.44 -0.25
C ALA A 154 10.49 12.69 -1.78
N VAL A 155 11.66 13.03 -2.32
CA VAL A 155 11.85 13.17 -3.78
C VAL A 155 11.77 11.80 -4.48
N GLU A 156 12.38 10.77 -3.90
CA GLU A 156 12.26 9.39 -4.42
C GLU A 156 10.79 8.94 -4.43
N LEU A 157 9.98 9.30 -3.42
CA LEU A 157 8.56 9.01 -3.39
C LEU A 157 7.81 9.71 -4.53
N GLY A 158 8.06 11.01 -4.74
CA GLY A 158 7.48 11.75 -5.85
C GLY A 158 7.83 11.13 -7.21
N LEU A 159 9.10 10.72 -7.38
CA LEU A 159 9.57 10.06 -8.60
C LEU A 159 8.94 8.68 -8.80
N ALA A 160 8.83 7.88 -7.73
CA ALA A 160 8.18 6.57 -7.74
C ALA A 160 6.70 6.65 -8.10
N LEU A 161 5.96 7.59 -7.49
CA LEU A 161 4.58 7.88 -7.85
C LEU A 161 4.45 8.28 -9.32
N SER A 162 5.39 9.09 -9.82
CA SER A 162 5.37 9.53 -11.22
C SER A 162 5.54 8.36 -12.20
N TRP A 163 6.51 7.47 -11.94
CA TRP A 163 6.70 6.26 -12.74
C TRP A 163 5.58 5.23 -12.59
N GLU A 164 5.00 5.10 -11.40
CA GLU A 164 3.83 4.23 -11.22
C GLU A 164 2.65 4.71 -12.07
N ARG A 165 2.34 6.02 -12.03
CA ARG A 165 1.20 6.61 -12.75
C ARG A 165 1.44 6.71 -14.25
N SER A 166 2.69 6.81 -14.72
CA SER A 166 3.04 6.74 -16.15
C SER A 166 3.11 5.31 -16.70
N GLY A 167 2.99 4.28 -15.84
CA GLY A 167 3.12 2.87 -16.25
C GLY A 167 4.57 2.40 -16.44
N GLU A 168 5.55 3.16 -15.95
CA GLU A 168 6.99 2.91 -16.06
C GLU A 168 7.61 2.44 -14.74
N VAL A 169 6.85 1.74 -13.89
CA VAL A 169 7.27 1.31 -12.54
C VAL A 169 8.60 0.53 -12.52
N ASN A 170 8.96 -0.14 -13.61
CA ASN A 170 10.24 -0.84 -13.75
C ASN A 170 11.45 0.09 -13.61
N LYS A 171 11.32 1.38 -13.95
CA LYS A 171 12.40 2.39 -13.80
C LYS A 171 12.93 2.47 -12.38
N VAL A 172 12.09 2.23 -11.37
CA VAL A 172 12.53 2.21 -9.96
C VAL A 172 13.63 1.18 -9.68
N PHE A 173 13.69 0.11 -10.49
CA PHE A 173 14.55 -1.06 -10.26
C PHE A 173 15.72 -1.19 -11.25
N LEU A 174 15.77 -0.39 -12.31
CA LEU A 174 16.87 -0.42 -13.28
C LEU A 174 18.09 0.34 -12.74
N LYS A 175 19.29 -0.17 -12.97
CA LYS A 175 20.56 0.38 -12.44
C LYS A 175 20.72 1.90 -12.62
N ASP A 176 20.40 2.44 -13.79
CA ASP A 176 20.58 3.87 -14.09
C ASP A 176 19.53 4.79 -13.45
N THR A 177 18.40 4.23 -13.01
CA THR A 177 17.26 4.96 -12.45
C THR A 177 16.84 4.43 -11.07
N GLN A 178 17.69 3.60 -10.48
CA GLN A 178 17.41 2.88 -9.26
C GLN A 178 17.17 3.84 -8.10
N LEU A 179 16.02 3.72 -7.45
CA LEU A 179 15.77 4.41 -6.19
C LEU A 179 16.42 3.65 -5.05
N SER A 180 16.89 4.38 -4.04
CA SER A 180 17.61 3.78 -2.91
C SER A 180 16.73 3.39 -1.72
N SER A 181 15.54 3.99 -1.57
CA SER A 181 14.62 3.65 -0.49
C SER A 181 14.10 2.20 -0.60
N PRO A 182 14.41 1.32 0.38
CA PRO A 182 13.88 -0.05 0.39
C PRO A 182 12.36 -0.08 0.57
N ARG A 183 11.80 0.89 1.28
CA ARG A 183 10.35 0.97 1.55
C ARG A 183 9.56 1.25 0.27
N ILE A 184 10.00 2.22 -0.52
CA ILE A 184 9.38 2.56 -1.80
C ILE A 184 9.40 1.36 -2.74
N ARG A 185 10.57 0.72 -2.88
CA ARG A 185 10.75 -0.47 -3.71
C ARG A 185 9.85 -1.62 -3.25
N ALA A 186 9.78 -1.89 -1.95
CA ALA A 186 8.94 -2.92 -1.37
C ALA A 186 7.44 -2.70 -1.62
N MET A 187 6.94 -1.45 -1.51
CA MET A 187 5.55 -1.12 -1.81
C MET A 187 5.20 -1.43 -3.26
N LEU A 188 6.08 -1.06 -4.20
CA LEU A 188 5.86 -1.29 -5.62
C LEU A 188 5.92 -2.78 -5.98
N LEU A 189 6.86 -3.54 -5.41
CA LEU A 189 6.92 -5.00 -5.58
C LEU A 189 5.66 -5.68 -5.06
N ARG A 190 5.17 -5.29 -3.87
CA ARG A 190 3.99 -5.90 -3.26
C ARG A 190 2.71 -5.62 -4.04
N TYR A 191 2.44 -4.37 -4.37
CA TYR A 191 1.10 -3.96 -4.83
C TYR A 191 0.96 -3.76 -6.33
N VAL A 192 2.03 -3.35 -7.01
CA VAL A 192 1.97 -2.95 -8.43
C VAL A 192 2.59 -4.02 -9.31
N ALA A 193 3.79 -4.49 -8.98
CA ALA A 193 4.64 -5.28 -9.85
C ALA A 193 3.96 -6.52 -10.43
N GLY A 194 4.25 -6.76 -11.71
CA GLY A 194 3.90 -7.98 -12.42
C GLY A 194 5.04 -9.01 -12.38
N PRO A 195 4.80 -10.20 -12.95
CA PRO A 195 5.73 -11.32 -12.85
C PRO A 195 7.13 -11.02 -13.43
N ILE A 196 7.23 -10.23 -14.51
CA ILE A 196 8.52 -9.87 -15.12
C ILE A 196 9.37 -9.05 -14.14
N LEU A 197 8.79 -8.00 -13.56
CA LEU A 197 9.51 -7.13 -12.62
C LEU A 197 9.88 -7.88 -11.33
N LEU A 198 8.99 -8.74 -10.83
CA LEU A 198 9.28 -9.57 -9.67
C LEU A 198 10.45 -10.53 -9.93
N ARG A 199 10.50 -11.19 -11.09
CA ARG A 199 11.66 -12.02 -11.48
C ARG A 199 12.95 -11.22 -11.57
N MET A 200 12.90 -10.00 -12.12
CA MET A 200 14.06 -9.11 -12.13
C MET A 200 14.56 -8.81 -10.71
N ALA A 201 13.65 -8.46 -9.79
CA ALA A 201 13.99 -8.20 -8.39
C ALA A 201 14.43 -9.46 -7.61
N VAL A 202 14.13 -10.67 -8.10
CA VAL A 202 14.71 -11.91 -7.55
C VAL A 202 16.13 -12.14 -8.09
N ALA A 203 16.38 -11.82 -9.36
CA ALA A 203 17.64 -12.09 -10.05
C ALA A 203 18.74 -11.06 -9.74
N ASP A 204 18.38 -9.78 -9.66
CA ASP A 204 19.30 -8.65 -9.38
C ASP A 204 18.70 -7.75 -8.28
N PRO A 205 18.61 -8.26 -7.03
CA PRO A 205 18.02 -7.51 -5.91
C PRO A 205 18.97 -6.43 -5.38
N ASP A 206 18.41 -5.37 -4.80
CA ASP A 206 19.17 -4.40 -4.00
C ASP A 206 19.61 -4.97 -2.64
N SER A 207 18.79 -5.87 -2.05
CA SER A 207 19.08 -6.50 -0.75
C SER A 207 18.50 -7.92 -0.65
N ALA A 208 18.89 -8.67 0.39
CA ALA A 208 18.32 -9.98 0.66
C ALA A 208 16.81 -9.90 0.99
N GLU A 209 16.38 -8.85 1.69
CA GLU A 209 14.98 -8.57 2.00
C GLU A 209 14.17 -8.29 0.73
N GLU A 210 14.73 -7.56 -0.24
CA GLU A 210 14.08 -7.33 -1.52
C GLU A 210 13.88 -8.64 -2.30
N ARG A 211 14.93 -9.46 -2.41
CA ARG A 211 14.85 -10.75 -3.09
C ARG A 211 13.77 -11.64 -2.49
N LYS A 212 13.75 -11.71 -1.16
CA LYS A 212 12.76 -12.48 -0.38
C LYS A 212 11.35 -12.00 -0.67
N LEU A 213 11.10 -10.70 -0.56
CA LEU A 213 9.79 -10.12 -0.84
C LEU A 213 9.37 -10.38 -2.29
N ALA A 214 10.26 -10.16 -3.25
CA ALA A 214 9.97 -10.36 -4.66
C ALA A 214 9.61 -11.82 -4.97
N ARG A 215 10.38 -12.79 -4.45
CA ARG A 215 10.10 -14.22 -4.64
C ARG A 215 8.78 -14.64 -3.98
N PHE A 216 8.54 -14.18 -2.75
CA PHE A 216 7.30 -14.46 -2.04
C PHE A 216 6.08 -13.94 -2.82
N VAL A 217 6.11 -12.66 -3.22
CA VAL A 217 5.01 -12.02 -3.96
C VAL A 217 4.82 -12.71 -5.32
N LEU A 218 5.90 -13.03 -6.03
CA LEU A 218 5.85 -13.73 -7.31
C LEU A 218 5.10 -15.05 -7.20
N LEU A 219 5.56 -15.94 -6.32
CA LEU A 219 4.97 -17.27 -6.20
C LEU A 219 3.54 -17.22 -5.66
N LEU A 220 3.27 -16.39 -4.64
CA LEU A 220 1.92 -16.28 -4.10
C LEU A 220 0.96 -15.76 -5.18
N LYS A 221 1.31 -14.69 -5.90
CA LYS A 221 0.46 -14.14 -6.97
C LYS A 221 0.36 -15.04 -8.18
N GLU A 222 1.41 -15.76 -8.55
CA GLU A 222 1.31 -16.75 -9.63
C GLU A 222 0.29 -17.83 -9.28
N ALA A 223 0.27 -18.31 -8.03
CA ALA A 223 -0.72 -19.28 -7.59
C ALA A 223 -2.12 -18.67 -7.45
N THR A 224 -2.28 -17.48 -6.85
CA THR A 224 -3.60 -16.85 -6.65
C THR A 224 -4.22 -16.29 -7.92
N HIS A 225 -3.44 -15.95 -8.94
CA HIS A 225 -3.97 -15.47 -10.23
C HIS A 225 -4.05 -16.56 -11.31
N GLY A 226 -3.94 -17.83 -10.92
CA GLY A 226 -4.06 -18.97 -11.84
C GLY A 226 -2.91 -19.11 -12.84
N GLN A 227 -1.78 -18.45 -12.59
CA GLN A 227 -0.55 -18.58 -13.38
C GLN A 227 0.28 -19.80 -12.92
N TYR A 228 -0.36 -20.95 -12.81
CA TYR A 228 0.23 -22.16 -12.20
C TYR A 228 1.50 -22.64 -12.90
N ALA A 229 1.57 -22.56 -14.24
CA ALA A 229 2.78 -22.88 -14.99
C ALA A 229 3.94 -21.93 -14.64
N GLY A 230 3.64 -20.66 -14.35
CA GLY A 230 4.61 -19.69 -13.86
C GLY A 230 5.15 -20.09 -12.49
N PHE A 231 4.25 -20.39 -11.56
CA PHE A 231 4.63 -20.87 -10.22
C PHE A 231 5.57 -22.06 -10.29
N LEU A 232 5.22 -23.09 -11.08
CA LEU A 232 6.02 -24.30 -11.19
C LEU A 232 7.43 -24.05 -11.77
N ARG A 233 7.56 -23.07 -12.67
CA ARG A 233 8.85 -22.66 -13.23
C ARG A 233 9.70 -21.91 -12.20
N ASP A 234 9.08 -21.02 -11.43
CA ASP A 234 9.81 -20.10 -10.53
C ASP A 234 10.00 -20.68 -9.11
N TYR A 235 9.30 -21.77 -8.77
CA TYR A 235 9.38 -22.42 -7.47
C TYR A 235 10.75 -23.08 -7.23
N SER A 236 11.41 -22.68 -6.14
CA SER A 236 12.61 -23.35 -5.63
C SER A 236 12.55 -23.45 -4.11
N ALA A 237 12.56 -24.67 -3.59
CA ALA A 237 12.51 -24.91 -2.14
C ALA A 237 13.80 -24.42 -1.46
N GLU A 238 14.93 -24.64 -2.12
CA GLU A 238 16.25 -24.18 -1.68
C GLU A 238 16.31 -22.65 -1.65
N GLY A 239 15.75 -22.00 -2.68
CA GLY A 239 15.63 -20.56 -2.74
C GLY A 239 14.80 -19.99 -1.60
N LEU A 240 13.60 -20.55 -1.36
CA LEU A 240 12.72 -20.12 -0.28
C LEU A 240 13.36 -20.28 1.10
N ALA A 241 14.03 -21.41 1.35
CA ALA A 241 14.77 -21.65 2.59
C ALA A 241 15.95 -20.69 2.76
N LYS A 242 16.70 -20.42 1.67
CA LYS A 242 17.81 -19.47 1.68
C LYS A 242 17.34 -18.04 1.96
N ASP A 243 16.22 -17.61 1.40
CA ASP A 243 15.70 -16.27 1.64
C ASP A 243 15.34 -16.06 3.12
N ASP A 244 14.73 -17.05 3.77
CA ASP A 244 14.45 -16.98 5.20
C ASP A 244 15.74 -17.02 6.04
N ALA A 245 16.73 -17.84 5.67
CA ALA A 245 18.02 -17.91 6.35
C ALA A 245 18.83 -16.61 6.24
N ASP A 246 18.83 -15.98 5.05
CA ASP A 246 19.56 -14.74 4.79
C ASP A 246 18.89 -13.52 5.48
N THR A 247 17.64 -13.63 5.95
CA THR A 247 16.84 -12.53 6.50
C THR A 247 16.46 -12.77 7.97
N ALA A 248 17.45 -12.93 8.84
CA ALA A 248 17.28 -13.34 10.24
C ALA A 248 16.84 -12.22 11.22
N ARG A 249 16.11 -11.17 10.79
CA ARG A 249 15.67 -10.09 11.68
C ARG A 249 14.14 -10.05 11.82
N PRO A 250 13.59 -10.44 12.98
CA PRO A 250 12.20 -10.19 13.32
C PRO A 250 11.91 -8.67 13.33
N GLY A 251 10.84 -8.24 12.64
CA GLY A 251 10.24 -6.92 12.87
C GLY A 251 10.34 -5.87 11.75
N GLN A 252 10.90 -6.17 10.58
CA GLN A 252 10.84 -5.24 9.44
C GLN A 252 9.62 -5.54 8.55
N TYR A 253 8.79 -4.52 8.33
CA TYR A 253 7.60 -4.62 7.51
C TYR A 253 7.95 -4.53 6.00
N PRO A 254 7.34 -5.35 5.14
CA PRO A 254 6.47 -6.48 5.48
C PRO A 254 7.28 -7.77 5.76
N ASN A 255 7.02 -8.42 6.90
CA ASN A 255 7.70 -9.66 7.29
C ASN A 255 6.87 -10.89 6.85
N TYR A 256 7.03 -11.33 5.61
CA TYR A 256 6.47 -12.61 5.14
C TYR A 256 7.55 -13.68 5.18
N GLN A 257 7.30 -14.79 5.88
CA GLN A 257 8.21 -15.93 5.82
C GLN A 257 8.01 -16.67 4.50
N SER A 258 9.09 -16.83 3.74
CA SER A 258 9.07 -17.55 2.45
C SER A 258 8.71 -19.02 2.64
N SER A 259 9.09 -19.61 3.77
CA SER A 259 8.79 -20.99 4.17
C SER A 259 7.31 -21.33 4.22
N VAL A 260 6.40 -20.35 4.27
CA VAL A 260 4.97 -20.62 4.14
C VAL A 260 4.64 -21.32 2.82
N LEU A 261 5.37 -21.01 1.74
CA LEU A 261 5.21 -21.63 0.41
C LEU A 261 5.79 -23.05 0.34
N LEU A 262 6.46 -23.52 1.40
CA LEU A 262 6.92 -24.91 1.57
C LEU A 262 5.88 -25.79 2.28
N TRP A 263 4.59 -25.38 2.25
CA TRP A 263 3.51 -26.10 2.92
C TRP A 263 3.47 -27.57 2.47
N SER A 264 3.59 -28.47 3.44
CA SER A 264 3.65 -29.93 3.23
C SER A 264 2.29 -30.60 3.14
N GLY A 265 1.21 -29.83 3.08
CA GLY A 265 -0.15 -30.34 3.09
C GLY A 265 -0.69 -30.56 4.51
N GLY A 266 -1.67 -31.44 4.64
CA GLY A 266 -2.26 -31.77 5.94
C GLY A 266 -3.59 -32.50 5.82
N ALA A 267 -4.16 -32.85 6.97
CA ALA A 267 -5.44 -33.55 7.06
C ALA A 267 -6.41 -32.78 7.97
N ASP A 268 -7.09 -31.75 7.45
CA ASP A 268 -8.03 -30.96 8.24
C ASP A 268 -9.40 -31.65 8.31
N LYS A 269 -9.81 -32.08 9.52
CA LYS A 269 -11.06 -32.82 9.76
C LYS A 269 -11.26 -34.02 8.82
N GLY A 270 -10.16 -34.66 8.40
CA GLY A 270 -10.17 -35.81 7.48
C GLY A 270 -10.21 -35.46 6.00
N TYR A 271 -10.11 -34.18 5.62
CA TYR A 271 -9.82 -33.77 4.24
C TYR A 271 -8.30 -33.69 4.05
N VAL A 272 -7.73 -34.59 3.24
CA VAL A 272 -6.28 -34.73 3.07
C VAL A 272 -5.84 -33.95 1.86
N CYS A 273 -4.82 -33.11 2.03
CA CYS A 273 -4.21 -32.30 0.98
C CYS A 273 -2.72 -32.61 0.85
N PRO A 274 -2.19 -32.70 -0.38
CA PRO A 274 -0.76 -32.84 -0.62
C PRO A 274 -0.03 -31.50 -0.40
N ASP A 275 1.29 -31.50 -0.62
CA ASP A 275 2.10 -30.28 -0.53
C ASP A 275 1.70 -29.24 -1.59
N LEU A 276 2.05 -27.98 -1.36
CA LEU A 276 1.64 -26.87 -2.22
C LEU A 276 2.09 -27.05 -3.69
N LYS A 277 3.31 -27.56 -3.93
CA LYS A 277 3.82 -27.73 -5.29
C LYS A 277 2.98 -28.78 -6.03
N SER A 278 2.61 -29.86 -5.37
CA SER A 278 1.72 -30.88 -5.92
C SER A 278 0.33 -30.31 -6.22
N VAL A 279 -0.28 -29.57 -5.28
CA VAL A 279 -1.58 -28.89 -5.49
C VAL A 279 -1.54 -27.96 -6.71
N VAL A 280 -0.51 -27.13 -6.82
CA VAL A 280 -0.36 -26.22 -7.97
C VAL A 280 -0.09 -27.00 -9.27
N GLY A 281 0.62 -28.12 -9.20
CA GLY A 281 0.80 -29.05 -10.32
C GLY A 281 -0.52 -29.62 -10.84
N GLU A 282 -1.40 -30.07 -9.95
CA GLU A 282 -2.74 -30.55 -10.30
C GLU A 282 -3.59 -29.44 -10.92
N LEU A 283 -3.55 -28.23 -10.34
CA LEU A 283 -4.25 -27.07 -10.88
C LEU A 283 -3.70 -26.61 -12.24
N ALA A 284 -2.40 -26.77 -12.50
CA ALA A 284 -1.81 -26.50 -13.81
C ALA A 284 -2.32 -27.48 -14.87
N ALA A 285 -2.52 -28.75 -14.50
CA ALA A 285 -3.06 -29.78 -15.41
C ALA A 285 -4.58 -29.65 -15.60
N ASN A 286 -5.31 -29.34 -14.52
CA ASN A 286 -6.75 -29.14 -14.51
C ASN A 286 -7.13 -28.01 -13.54
N PRO A 287 -7.30 -26.77 -14.03
CA PRO A 287 -7.68 -25.62 -13.21
C PRO A 287 -9.07 -25.72 -12.55
N GLN A 288 -9.84 -26.76 -12.88
CA GLN A 288 -11.19 -27.03 -12.37
C GLN A 288 -11.24 -28.25 -11.46
N ASP A 289 -10.09 -28.82 -11.09
CA ASP A 289 -10.03 -29.96 -10.19
C ASP A 289 -10.58 -29.59 -8.80
N PRO A 290 -11.68 -30.21 -8.33
CA PRO A 290 -12.30 -29.84 -7.06
C PRO A 290 -11.39 -30.04 -5.85
N HIS A 291 -10.60 -31.10 -5.84
CA HIS A 291 -9.74 -31.45 -4.71
C HIS A 291 -8.57 -30.48 -4.63
N ALA A 292 -7.90 -30.23 -5.76
CA ALA A 292 -6.79 -29.28 -5.82
C ALA A 292 -7.26 -27.83 -5.50
N MET A 293 -8.45 -27.42 -5.97
CA MET A 293 -9.02 -26.11 -5.63
C MET A 293 -9.32 -25.97 -4.13
N LEU A 294 -9.85 -27.01 -3.49
CA LEU A 294 -10.10 -27.02 -2.04
C LEU A 294 -8.81 -27.04 -1.24
N CYS A 295 -7.82 -27.83 -1.66
CA CYS A 295 -6.52 -27.90 -1.01
C CYS A 295 -5.72 -26.61 -1.14
N PHE A 296 -5.81 -25.91 -2.27
CA PHE A 296 -5.25 -24.57 -2.39
C PHE A 296 -5.96 -23.57 -1.49
N GLY A 297 -7.29 -23.68 -1.34
CA GLY A 297 -8.03 -22.89 -0.34
C GLY A 297 -7.59 -23.19 1.09
N ASP A 298 -7.24 -24.44 1.40
CA ASP A 298 -6.74 -24.81 2.72
C ASP A 298 -5.35 -24.26 3.00
N PHE A 299 -4.47 -24.27 2.00
CA PHE A 299 -3.20 -23.56 2.06
C PHE A 299 -3.38 -22.08 2.40
N ILE A 300 -4.23 -21.36 1.67
CA ILE A 300 -4.47 -19.92 1.89
C ILE A 300 -5.01 -19.67 3.31
N ARG A 301 -5.99 -20.46 3.75
CA ARG A 301 -6.64 -20.29 5.06
C ARG A 301 -5.70 -20.60 6.22
N MET A 302 -5.00 -21.73 6.17
CA MET A 302 -4.15 -22.19 7.28
C MET A 302 -2.96 -21.25 7.53
N ASN A 303 -2.60 -20.46 6.53
CA ASN A 303 -1.49 -19.53 6.58
C ASN A 303 -1.92 -18.06 6.67
N GLY A 304 -3.23 -17.77 6.82
CA GLY A 304 -3.74 -16.41 6.99
C GLY A 304 -3.53 -15.51 5.76
N LEU A 305 -3.57 -16.07 4.55
CA LEU A 305 -3.21 -15.36 3.31
C LEU A 305 -4.41 -14.71 2.61
N ASP A 306 -5.65 -14.90 3.11
CA ASP A 306 -6.88 -14.33 2.52
C ASP A 306 -6.83 -12.80 2.37
N GLY A 307 -6.18 -12.11 3.30
CA GLY A 307 -6.07 -10.65 3.30
C GLY A 307 -4.89 -10.09 2.51
N PHE A 308 -4.05 -10.93 1.91
CA PHE A 308 -2.77 -10.49 1.34
C PHE A 308 -2.94 -9.42 0.26
N GLU A 309 -3.92 -9.61 -0.63
CA GLU A 309 -4.24 -8.69 -1.73
C GLU A 309 -5.45 -7.78 -1.44
N ALA A 310 -6.14 -7.99 -0.32
CA ALA A 310 -7.34 -7.25 0.05
C ALA A 310 -7.00 -5.84 0.58
N SER A 311 -5.92 -5.70 1.34
CA SER A 311 -5.49 -4.42 1.92
C SER A 311 -4.50 -3.70 1.00
N ARG A 312 -5.03 -2.90 0.07
CA ARG A 312 -4.24 -2.08 -0.86
C ARG A 312 -4.16 -0.62 -0.38
N PRO A 313 -3.07 0.11 -0.71
CA PRO A 313 -3.02 1.56 -0.54
C PRO A 313 -4.16 2.25 -1.29
N ALA A 314 -4.54 3.45 -0.85
CA ALA A 314 -5.55 4.26 -1.53
C ALA A 314 -5.09 4.63 -2.95
N PRO A 315 -6.01 4.88 -3.92
CA PRO A 315 -5.64 5.11 -5.32
C PRO A 315 -4.64 6.25 -5.57
N ASP A 316 -4.59 7.23 -4.67
CA ASP A 316 -3.67 8.37 -4.70
C ASP A 316 -2.34 8.12 -4.00
N GLU A 317 -2.21 7.03 -3.22
CA GLU A 317 -0.98 6.61 -2.56
C GLU A 317 -0.07 5.73 -3.45
N LEU A 318 1.21 5.63 -3.08
CA LEU A 318 2.15 4.73 -3.76
C LEU A 318 1.68 3.28 -3.62
N GLY A 319 1.63 2.54 -4.71
CA GLY A 319 1.09 1.19 -4.73
C GLY A 319 -0.43 1.10 -4.82
N GLY A 320 -1.13 2.23 -4.79
CA GLY A 320 -2.57 2.35 -5.03
C GLY A 320 -2.96 2.20 -6.50
N GLY A 321 -1.98 2.25 -7.42
CA GLY A 321 -2.19 2.00 -8.83
C GLY A 321 -2.64 0.57 -9.13
N LYS A 322 -3.14 0.36 -10.35
CA LYS A 322 -3.56 -0.95 -10.82
C LYS A 322 -2.37 -1.90 -10.81
N SER A 323 -2.54 -3.09 -10.21
CA SER A 323 -1.54 -4.14 -10.33
C SER A 323 -1.41 -4.59 -11.78
N ILE A 324 -0.18 -4.75 -12.26
CA ILE A 324 0.12 -5.26 -13.60
C ILE A 324 0.32 -6.79 -13.59
N PHE A 325 -0.14 -7.47 -12.54
CA PHE A 325 -0.14 -8.92 -12.47
C PHE A 325 -1.35 -9.49 -13.24
N PRO A 326 -1.17 -10.43 -14.17
CA PRO A 326 -2.27 -10.95 -15.00
C PRO A 326 -3.18 -11.88 -14.22
N GLY A 327 -4.47 -11.90 -14.56
CA GLY A 327 -5.48 -12.78 -13.95
C GLY A 327 -6.28 -12.11 -12.83
N GLU A 328 -7.42 -12.69 -12.51
CA GLU A 328 -8.28 -12.19 -11.42
C GLU A 328 -7.77 -12.67 -10.04
N PRO A 329 -7.88 -11.84 -8.99
CA PRO A 329 -7.50 -12.23 -7.64
C PRO A 329 -8.27 -13.46 -7.14
N TYR A 330 -7.57 -14.34 -6.44
CA TYR A 330 -8.17 -15.51 -5.78
C TYR A 330 -9.06 -15.10 -4.61
N ALA A 331 -10.17 -15.82 -4.44
CA ALA A 331 -10.96 -15.80 -3.21
C ALA A 331 -11.51 -17.19 -2.90
N ARG A 332 -11.24 -17.69 -1.69
CA ARG A 332 -11.76 -19.00 -1.23
C ARG A 332 -13.28 -19.05 -1.29
N GLY A 333 -13.95 -17.94 -0.95
CA GLY A 333 -15.41 -17.83 -1.01
C GLY A 333 -15.96 -18.11 -2.42
N GLU A 334 -15.31 -17.61 -3.47
CA GLU A 334 -15.71 -17.87 -4.86
C GLU A 334 -15.46 -19.33 -5.26
N VAL A 335 -14.34 -19.91 -4.81
CA VAL A 335 -14.04 -21.34 -5.02
C VAL A 335 -15.13 -22.22 -4.40
N TYR A 336 -15.50 -21.98 -3.14
CA TYR A 336 -16.51 -22.79 -2.49
C TYR A 336 -17.87 -22.65 -3.19
N LYS A 337 -18.30 -21.43 -3.52
CA LYS A 337 -19.55 -21.19 -4.26
C LYS A 337 -19.60 -21.94 -5.58
N LYS A 338 -18.49 -21.92 -6.33
CA LYS A 338 -18.36 -22.63 -7.59
C LYS A 338 -18.52 -24.14 -7.44
N LEU A 339 -17.83 -24.74 -6.45
CA LEU A 339 -17.90 -26.19 -6.20
C LEU A 339 -19.26 -26.63 -5.63
N ILE A 340 -19.92 -25.78 -4.85
CA ILE A 340 -21.27 -26.05 -4.35
C ILE A 340 -22.28 -26.06 -5.51
N GLY A 341 -22.17 -25.10 -6.42
CA GLY A 341 -23.11 -24.95 -7.55
C GLY A 341 -22.86 -25.90 -8.73
N SER A 342 -21.68 -26.50 -8.83
CA SER A 342 -21.33 -27.40 -9.95
C SER A 342 -21.83 -28.82 -9.71
N SER A 343 -22.63 -29.35 -10.63
CA SER A 343 -23.08 -30.76 -10.60
C SER A 343 -21.94 -31.76 -10.74
N ALA A 344 -20.83 -31.37 -11.38
CA ALA A 344 -19.65 -32.19 -11.60
C ALA A 344 -18.77 -32.36 -10.35
N THR A 345 -18.97 -31.56 -9.30
CA THR A 345 -18.20 -31.68 -8.05
C THR A 345 -18.54 -32.98 -7.33
N PRO A 346 -17.55 -33.83 -7.01
CA PRO A 346 -17.76 -35.06 -6.25
C PRO A 346 -18.43 -34.80 -4.90
N ALA A 347 -19.23 -35.76 -4.42
CA ALA A 347 -20.02 -35.61 -3.20
C ALA A 347 -19.19 -35.24 -1.96
N ARG A 348 -17.99 -35.83 -1.82
CA ARG A 348 -17.07 -35.54 -0.71
C ARG A 348 -16.57 -34.09 -0.76
N ASP A 349 -16.16 -33.62 -1.93
CA ASP A 349 -15.66 -32.25 -2.13
C ASP A 349 -16.75 -31.21 -1.96
N ARG A 350 -17.97 -31.50 -2.44
CA ARG A 350 -19.12 -30.62 -2.24
C ARG A 350 -19.49 -30.51 -0.76
N ALA A 351 -19.51 -31.62 -0.03
CA ALA A 351 -19.74 -31.61 1.42
C ALA A 351 -18.69 -30.78 2.17
N TYR A 352 -17.42 -30.91 1.78
CA TYR A 352 -16.35 -30.10 2.36
C TYR A 352 -16.49 -28.62 1.99
N ALA A 353 -16.75 -28.29 0.72
CA ALA A 353 -16.96 -26.92 0.26
C ALA A 353 -18.11 -26.22 1.01
N LEU A 354 -19.25 -26.90 1.21
CA LEU A 354 -20.37 -26.39 2.02
C LEU A 354 -19.92 -26.06 3.44
N TYR A 355 -19.22 -27.00 4.09
CA TYR A 355 -18.68 -26.79 5.44
C TYR A 355 -17.73 -25.59 5.51
N ARG A 356 -16.86 -25.41 4.52
CA ARG A 356 -15.93 -24.28 4.47
C ARG A 356 -16.63 -22.96 4.19
N ALA A 357 -17.57 -22.94 3.24
CA ALA A 357 -18.35 -21.75 2.89
C ALA A 357 -19.14 -21.20 4.09
N ILE A 358 -19.72 -22.07 4.92
CA ILE A 358 -20.45 -21.63 6.13
C ILE A 358 -19.47 -21.10 7.19
N ASN A 359 -18.31 -21.75 7.36
CA ASN A 359 -17.30 -21.31 8.31
C ASN A 359 -16.56 -20.02 7.89
N CYS A 360 -16.72 -19.55 6.65
CA CYS A 360 -16.25 -18.23 6.23
C CYS A 360 -16.82 -17.09 7.08
N TYR A 361 -17.97 -17.32 7.70
CA TYR A 361 -18.71 -16.35 8.50
C TYR A 361 -18.49 -16.53 10.01
N ALA A 362 -17.72 -17.54 10.40
CA ALA A 362 -17.45 -17.84 11.80
C ALA A 362 -16.28 -17.01 12.35
N PRO A 363 -16.31 -16.59 13.63
CA PRO A 363 -17.46 -16.49 14.52
C PRO A 363 -18.14 -15.10 14.48
N ALA A 364 -17.66 -14.19 13.64
CA ALA A 364 -18.01 -12.77 13.69
C ALA A 364 -19.11 -12.34 12.70
N ASN A 365 -19.75 -13.31 12.02
CA ASN A 365 -20.84 -13.08 11.06
C ASN A 365 -20.45 -12.23 9.81
N ASN A 366 -19.15 -12.01 9.59
CA ASN A 366 -18.59 -11.32 8.44
C ASN A 366 -17.84 -12.30 7.53
N ASN A 367 -17.80 -12.04 6.22
CA ASN A 367 -17.07 -12.89 5.28
C ASN A 367 -15.56 -12.74 5.46
N THR A 368 -14.87 -13.81 5.87
CA THR A 368 -13.41 -13.87 6.02
C THR A 368 -12.70 -14.64 4.91
N CYS A 369 -13.43 -15.13 3.90
CA CYS A 369 -12.90 -15.94 2.80
C CYS A 369 -12.67 -15.16 1.50
N GLY A 370 -12.82 -13.84 1.54
CA GLY A 370 -12.83 -12.98 0.35
C GLY A 370 -14.03 -13.25 -0.56
N GLY A 371 -14.04 -12.57 -1.71
CA GLY A 371 -15.12 -12.65 -2.70
C GLY A 371 -16.42 -11.97 -2.24
N LYS A 372 -17.47 -12.13 -3.04
CA LYS A 372 -18.77 -11.52 -2.78
C LYS A 372 -19.46 -12.21 -1.60
N ASP A 373 -19.86 -11.40 -0.62
CA ASP A 373 -20.68 -11.83 0.53
C ASP A 373 -21.99 -12.49 0.08
N VAL A 374 -22.52 -13.37 0.92
CA VAL A 374 -23.83 -13.97 0.73
C VAL A 374 -24.74 -13.70 1.91
N GLU A 375 -26.02 -13.47 1.60
CA GLU A 375 -27.06 -13.26 2.61
C GLU A 375 -27.21 -14.47 3.53
N LYS A 376 -27.64 -14.21 4.78
CA LYS A 376 -27.85 -15.26 5.79
C LYS A 376 -28.77 -16.39 5.32
N ALA A 377 -29.77 -16.08 4.49
CA ALA A 377 -30.65 -17.08 3.90
C ALA A 377 -29.90 -18.08 3.01
N GLN A 378 -28.91 -17.62 2.24
CA GLN A 378 -28.07 -18.49 1.42
C GLN A 378 -27.16 -19.37 2.27
N ARG A 379 -26.61 -18.82 3.37
CA ARG A 379 -25.80 -19.57 4.34
C ARG A 379 -26.63 -20.67 5.01
N LYS A 380 -27.90 -20.38 5.34
CA LYS A 380 -28.87 -21.36 5.82
C LYS A 380 -29.12 -22.46 4.80
N ALA A 381 -29.34 -22.10 3.53
CA ALA A 381 -29.57 -23.09 2.47
C ALA A 381 -28.38 -24.05 2.31
N TRP A 382 -27.14 -23.54 2.39
CA TRP A 382 -25.94 -24.38 2.41
C TRP A 382 -25.88 -25.30 3.62
N TYR A 383 -26.24 -24.79 4.80
CA TYR A 383 -26.28 -25.59 6.03
C TYR A 383 -27.30 -26.71 5.93
N ASP A 384 -28.52 -26.41 5.50
CA ASP A 384 -29.59 -27.39 5.34
C ASP A 384 -29.19 -28.45 4.30
N GLN A 385 -28.58 -28.04 3.18
CA GLN A 385 -28.05 -28.95 2.19
C GLN A 385 -26.98 -29.89 2.78
N LEU A 386 -26.02 -29.35 3.54
CA LEU A 386 -24.98 -30.15 4.19
C LEU A 386 -25.58 -31.18 5.15
N LYS A 387 -26.55 -30.77 5.96
CA LYS A 387 -27.22 -31.66 6.93
C LYS A 387 -28.05 -32.74 6.25
N ALA A 388 -28.84 -32.37 5.25
CA ALA A 388 -29.77 -33.29 4.59
C ALA A 388 -29.05 -34.29 3.68
N GLN A 389 -28.09 -33.84 2.87
CA GLN A 389 -27.46 -34.68 1.85
C GLN A 389 -26.18 -35.36 2.33
N TYR A 390 -25.50 -34.78 3.33
CA TYR A 390 -24.17 -35.23 3.77
C TYR A 390 -24.06 -35.41 5.29
N GLY A 391 -25.19 -35.63 5.98
CA GLY A 391 -25.28 -35.73 7.45
C GLY A 391 -24.39 -36.78 8.11
N ALA A 392 -23.96 -37.81 7.37
CA ALA A 392 -23.05 -38.83 7.87
C ALA A 392 -21.59 -38.35 8.02
N THR A 393 -21.20 -37.31 7.28
CA THR A 393 -19.83 -36.77 7.28
C THR A 393 -19.46 -36.12 8.61
N THR A 394 -18.17 -36.14 8.96
CA THR A 394 -17.65 -35.44 10.14
C THR A 394 -17.93 -33.94 10.10
N TRP A 395 -17.91 -33.34 8.90
CA TRP A 395 -18.20 -31.93 8.68
C TRP A 395 -19.65 -31.56 8.97
N ALA A 396 -20.60 -32.35 8.47
CA ALA A 396 -22.01 -32.12 8.76
C ALA A 396 -22.31 -32.33 10.26
N LYS A 397 -21.68 -33.32 10.91
CA LYS A 397 -21.84 -33.58 12.34
C LYS A 397 -21.25 -32.46 13.22
N SER A 398 -20.10 -31.90 12.84
CA SER A 398 -19.41 -30.89 13.63
C SER A 398 -20.00 -29.48 13.48
N LEU A 399 -20.61 -29.17 12.34
CA LEU A 399 -21.14 -27.83 12.08
C LEU A 399 -22.46 -27.59 12.83
N ARG A 400 -22.42 -26.75 13.87
CA ARG A 400 -23.58 -26.47 14.74
C ARG A 400 -24.42 -25.31 14.24
N PHE A 401 -23.78 -24.25 13.76
CA PHE A 401 -24.42 -22.99 13.38
C PHE A 401 -24.23 -22.69 11.89
N TYR A 402 -25.16 -21.90 11.35
CA TYR A 402 -24.97 -21.14 10.13
C TYR A 402 -24.99 -19.66 10.55
N TRP A 403 -23.83 -19.01 10.44
CA TRP A 403 -23.57 -17.68 10.99
C TRP A 403 -24.37 -16.60 10.23
#